data_AF-A0A249SU72-F1
#
_entry.id   AF-A0A249SU72-F1
#
_cell.length_a   1.000
_cell.length_b   1.000
_cell.length_c   1.000
_cell.angle_alpha   90.00
_cell.angle_beta   90.00
_cell.angle_gamma   90.00
#
_symmetry.space_group_name_H-M   'P 1'
#
loop_
_entity.id
_entity.type
_entity.pdbx_description
1 polymer ?
#
loop_
_entity_poly.entity_id
_entity_poly.type
_entity_poly.pdbx_seq_one_letter_code
_entity_poly.pdbx_strand_id
1 'polypeptide(L)'
;MKYLLIIAIILGGCTSADTKKDAPAQQTSTQATKGKKQINLTILLDLSDRIDPRSNPSQPQHFERDSTLISYLTDYFLRQMTVENAYATKGKIRVIFHPNPPDPGINLAAKKLNIDLSDMEPKEKKTVYKTLAATVAENIGNIYKTTISQAQWPGSDIWRFFKNDVKDVAVDSDTTYRNILVVFTDGYIYHQDSKDNDANRYAYILPGLFDKYNLRKDKKWSETIDKLDFGLISKRDDLNQLEVLVLEVAPSPENRNDEDIIRKVLDKWFSEMKVKRWKIINSDLPESTQKKIHSFLES
;
A
#
# COMPACT_ATOMS: atom_id res chain seq x y z
N MET A 1 30.12 49.82 -70.08
CA MET A 1 29.14 50.84 -69.63
C MET A 1 27.93 50.12 -69.06
N LYS A 2 27.51 50.49 -67.83
CA LYS A 2 26.13 50.41 -67.27
C LYS A 2 25.56 49.01 -66.99
N TYR A 3 25.52 48.55 -65.73
CA TYR A 3 24.50 48.70 -64.65
C TYR A 3 23.75 47.34 -64.44
N LEU A 4 23.74 46.74 -63.24
CA LEU A 4 22.71 46.87 -62.16
C LEU A 4 21.28 46.51 -62.66
N LEU A 5 20.35 45.84 -61.96
CA LEU A 5 20.13 45.20 -60.65
C LEU A 5 18.63 44.75 -60.63
N ILE A 6 18.14 44.09 -59.56
CA ILE A 6 16.71 43.93 -59.11
C ILE A 6 15.98 42.68 -59.68
N ILE A 7 15.39 41.70 -58.97
CA ILE A 7 14.75 41.44 -57.64
C ILE A 7 13.22 41.15 -57.76
N ALA A 8 12.75 40.16 -56.98
CA ALA A 8 11.39 39.83 -56.47
C ALA A 8 10.44 39.04 -57.39
N ILE A 9 9.98 37.81 -57.07
CA ILE A 9 9.10 37.28 -55.97
C ILE A 9 7.63 37.72 -56.10
N ILE A 10 6.70 36.73 -56.14
CA ILE A 10 5.36 36.60 -55.50
C ILE A 10 4.73 35.30 -56.09
N LEU A 11 4.52 34.18 -55.37
CA LEU A 11 3.55 33.79 -54.30
C LEU A 11 2.10 33.48 -54.75
N GLY A 12 1.62 32.27 -54.36
CA GLY A 12 0.22 31.85 -54.16
C GLY A 12 -0.48 31.20 -55.37
N GLY A 13 -1.24 30.10 -55.31
CA GLY A 13 -1.72 29.24 -54.22
C GLY A 13 -3.01 28.49 -54.66
N CYS A 14 -3.05 27.16 -54.44
CA CYS A 14 -4.19 26.23 -54.29
C CYS A 14 -5.35 26.14 -55.33
N THR A 15 -5.66 24.94 -55.86
CA THR A 15 -6.76 24.05 -55.36
C THR A 15 -7.12 22.88 -56.33
N SER A 16 -7.35 21.70 -55.71
CA SER A 16 -8.35 20.64 -55.99
C SER A 16 -8.30 19.80 -57.28
N ALA A 17 -8.10 18.48 -57.13
CA ALA A 17 -9.19 17.48 -57.05
C ALA A 17 -8.67 16.05 -57.34
N ASP A 18 -8.82 15.16 -56.38
CA ASP A 18 -8.53 13.72 -56.48
C ASP A 18 -9.78 12.89 -56.82
N THR A 19 -9.59 11.76 -57.48
CA THR A 19 -10.47 10.58 -57.36
C THR A 19 -9.67 9.30 -57.61
N LYS A 20 -9.63 8.40 -56.61
CA LYS A 20 -9.95 6.95 -56.75
C LYS A 20 -9.73 6.14 -55.45
N LYS A 21 -10.86 5.63 -54.93
CA LYS A 21 -11.19 4.29 -54.40
C LYS A 21 -10.26 3.57 -53.41
N ASP A 22 -10.75 3.61 -52.17
CA ASP A 22 -10.72 2.70 -51.01
C ASP A 22 -10.26 1.23 -51.17
N ALA A 23 -9.29 0.87 -50.33
CA ALA A 23 -9.17 -0.43 -49.67
C ALA A 23 -9.16 -0.17 -48.15
N PRO A 24 -9.78 -1.00 -47.30
CA PRO A 24 -9.97 -0.66 -45.89
C PRO A 24 -8.63 -0.74 -45.15
N ALA A 25 -8.16 0.42 -44.70
CA ALA A 25 -7.04 0.53 -43.78
C ALA A 25 -7.36 -0.26 -42.51
N GLN A 26 -6.56 -1.28 -42.22
CA GLN A 26 -6.39 -1.75 -40.85
C GLN A 26 -6.01 -0.52 -40.03
N GLN A 27 -6.93 -0.10 -39.16
CA GLN A 27 -6.61 0.79 -38.05
C GLN A 27 -5.57 0.06 -37.20
N THR A 28 -4.30 0.33 -37.46
CA THR A 28 -3.27 0.24 -36.43
C THR A 28 -3.69 1.25 -35.38
N SER A 29 -4.52 0.80 -34.43
CA SER A 29 -4.61 1.44 -33.14
C SER A 29 -3.19 1.41 -32.60
N THR A 30 -2.49 2.54 -32.73
CA THR A 30 -1.36 2.86 -31.87
C THR A 30 -1.90 2.75 -30.45
N GLN A 31 -1.76 1.58 -29.84
CA GLN A 31 -1.80 1.43 -28.41
C GLN A 31 -0.75 2.41 -27.90
N ALA A 32 -1.22 3.57 -27.45
CA ALA A 32 -0.43 4.46 -26.63
C ALA A 32 0.13 3.57 -25.52
N THR A 33 1.44 3.38 -25.52
CA THR A 33 2.14 2.70 -24.45
C THR A 33 1.76 3.44 -23.18
N LYS A 34 0.87 2.84 -22.39
CA LYS A 34 0.41 3.38 -21.12
C LYS A 34 1.69 3.58 -20.29
N GLY A 35 2.13 4.83 -20.15
CA GLY A 35 3.36 5.15 -19.42
C GLY A 35 3.33 4.46 -18.06
N LYS A 36 4.43 3.82 -17.67
CA LYS A 36 4.51 3.14 -16.39
C LYS A 36 4.29 4.16 -15.28
N LYS A 37 3.37 3.87 -14.37
CA LYS A 37 3.03 4.76 -13.26
C LYS A 37 4.15 4.77 -12.22
N GLN A 38 4.41 5.95 -11.66
CA GLN A 38 5.28 6.14 -10.50
C GLN A 38 4.73 5.38 -9.29
N ILE A 39 5.59 4.81 -8.45
CA ILE A 39 5.14 4.13 -7.24
C ILE A 39 4.99 5.10 -6.08
N ASN A 40 3.85 5.05 -5.40
CA ASN A 40 3.66 5.66 -4.08
C ASN A 40 3.35 4.52 -3.08
N LEU A 41 4.37 4.09 -2.33
CA LEU A 41 4.30 2.95 -1.42
C LEU A 41 4.28 3.42 0.04
N THR A 42 3.17 3.17 0.73
CA THR A 42 3.03 3.40 2.18
C THR A 42 2.99 2.06 2.88
N ILE A 43 3.76 1.90 3.96
CA ILE A 43 3.78 0.72 4.82
C ILE A 43 3.31 1.17 6.21
N LEU A 44 2.15 0.70 6.65
CA LEU A 44 1.63 0.88 8.00
C LEU A 44 2.01 -0.32 8.85
N LEU A 45 2.76 -0.06 9.93
CA LEU A 45 3.30 -1.11 10.79
C LEU A 45 2.56 -1.18 12.12
N ASP A 46 2.02 -2.36 12.45
CA ASP A 46 1.46 -2.64 13.76
C ASP A 46 2.54 -3.10 14.74
N LEU A 47 2.74 -2.30 15.79
CA LEU A 47 3.66 -2.56 16.90
C LEU A 47 2.92 -3.04 18.15
N SER A 48 1.82 -3.78 17.97
CA SER A 48 1.12 -4.48 19.03
C SER A 48 1.98 -5.60 19.61
N ASP A 49 1.49 -6.23 20.67
CA ASP A 49 2.16 -7.38 21.30
C ASP A 49 2.27 -8.61 20.40
N ARG A 50 1.66 -8.61 19.20
CA ARG A 50 1.85 -9.64 18.16
C ARG A 50 3.33 -9.89 17.83
N ILE A 51 4.18 -8.87 18.00
CA ILE A 51 5.62 -8.98 17.72
C ILE A 51 6.44 -9.50 18.90
N ASP A 52 5.85 -9.65 20.10
CA ASP A 52 6.55 -10.17 21.28
C ASP A 52 6.74 -11.69 21.13
N PRO A 53 7.98 -12.19 20.99
CA PRO A 53 8.22 -13.62 20.85
C PRO A 53 7.87 -14.42 22.12
N ARG A 54 7.69 -13.76 23.27
CA ARG A 54 7.28 -14.43 24.52
C ARG A 54 5.78 -14.70 24.54
N SER A 55 4.97 -13.71 24.15
CA SER A 55 3.52 -13.83 24.10
C SER A 55 3.05 -14.57 22.85
N ASN A 56 3.74 -14.38 21.72
CA ASN A 56 3.38 -14.89 20.41
C ASN A 56 4.57 -15.63 19.77
N PRO A 57 4.95 -16.81 20.30
CA PRO A 57 6.09 -17.56 19.79
C PRO A 57 5.80 -18.12 18.39
N SER A 58 6.69 -17.81 17.45
CA SER A 58 6.68 -18.34 16.09
C SER A 58 8.10 -18.49 15.53
N GLN A 59 8.24 -19.30 14.48
CA GLN A 59 9.51 -19.51 13.79
C GLN A 59 9.29 -19.44 12.26
N PRO A 60 9.90 -18.48 11.54
CA PRO A 60 10.56 -17.27 12.07
C PRO A 60 9.59 -16.43 12.91
N GLN A 61 10.13 -15.60 13.80
CA GLN A 61 9.35 -14.70 14.67
C GLN A 61 8.64 -13.63 13.84
N HIS A 62 7.52 -13.09 14.34
CA HIS A 62 6.70 -12.13 13.59
C HIS A 62 7.49 -10.91 13.10
N PHE A 63 8.33 -10.30 13.95
CA PHE A 63 9.15 -9.16 13.54
C PHE A 63 10.21 -9.53 12.48
N GLU A 64 10.71 -10.77 12.47
CA GLU A 64 11.67 -11.25 11.47
C GLU A 64 11.00 -11.42 10.11
N ARG A 65 9.76 -11.94 10.10
CA ARG A 65 8.93 -12.02 8.91
C ARG A 65 8.67 -10.63 8.37
N ASP A 66 8.19 -9.72 9.21
CA ASP A 66 7.90 -8.34 8.81
C ASP A 66 9.15 -7.65 8.25
N SER A 67 10.31 -7.77 8.92
CA SER A 67 11.58 -7.20 8.45
C SER A 67 11.97 -7.73 7.07
N THR A 68 11.77 -9.04 6.84
CA THR A 68 12.05 -9.69 5.56
C THR A 68 11.12 -9.19 4.45
N LEU A 69 9.83 -9.04 4.75
CA LEU A 69 8.83 -8.57 3.79
C LEU A 69 8.97 -7.07 3.48
N ILE A 70 9.34 -6.24 4.46
CA ILE A 70 9.64 -4.81 4.26
C ILE A 70 10.89 -4.64 3.39
N SER A 71 11.92 -5.47 3.60
CA SER A 71 13.11 -5.49 2.75
C SER A 71 12.74 -5.84 1.31
N TYR A 72 11.90 -6.86 1.11
CA TYR A 72 11.39 -7.23 -0.21
C TYR A 72 10.62 -6.09 -0.90
N LEU A 73 9.75 -5.38 -0.16
CA LEU A 73 9.00 -4.22 -0.68
C LEU A 73 9.95 -3.07 -1.07
N THR A 74 11.02 -2.88 -0.32
CA THR A 74 12.07 -1.90 -0.61
C THR A 74 12.83 -2.27 -1.88
N ASP A 75 13.18 -3.54 -2.06
CA ASP A 75 13.82 -4.02 -3.29
C ASP A 75 12.90 -3.90 -4.50
N TYR A 76 11.60 -4.15 -4.32
CA TYR A 76 10.62 -3.85 -5.36
C TYR A 76 10.64 -2.36 -5.73
N PHE A 77 10.58 -1.45 -4.75
CA PHE A 77 10.64 -0.01 -4.99
C PHE A 77 11.90 0.40 -5.77
N LEU A 78 13.08 -0.08 -5.34
CA LEU A 78 14.36 0.17 -6.01
C LEU A 78 14.37 -0.35 -7.46
N ARG A 79 13.79 -1.52 -7.74
CA ARG A 79 13.65 -2.03 -9.11
C ARG A 79 12.77 -1.13 -9.98
N GLN A 80 11.71 -0.56 -9.41
CA GLN A 80 10.86 0.39 -10.15
C GLN A 80 11.65 1.67 -10.50
N MET A 81 12.49 2.16 -9.58
CA MET A 81 13.40 3.28 -9.87
C MET A 81 14.35 2.96 -11.04
N THR A 82 14.91 1.75 -11.11
CA THR A 82 15.81 1.35 -12.20
C THR A 82 15.08 1.32 -13.54
N VAL A 83 13.88 0.75 -13.59
CA VAL A 83 13.08 0.66 -14.83
C VAL A 83 12.70 2.04 -15.37
N GLU A 84 12.43 3.00 -14.49
CA GLU A 84 12.02 4.36 -14.85
C GLU A 84 13.20 5.30 -15.16
N ASN A 85 14.43 4.78 -15.22
CA ASN A 85 15.67 5.54 -15.13
C ASN A 85 15.80 6.25 -13.76
N ALA A 86 16.76 5.79 -12.94
CA ALA A 86 16.92 6.20 -11.54
C ALA A 86 17.02 7.73 -11.32
N TYR A 87 17.37 8.50 -12.36
CA TYR A 87 17.44 9.96 -12.31
C TYR A 87 16.09 10.66 -12.54
N ALA A 88 15.17 10.03 -13.28
CA ALA A 88 13.88 10.58 -13.65
C ALA A 88 12.73 10.13 -12.74
N THR A 89 12.91 9.04 -11.99
CA THR A 89 11.89 8.53 -11.06
C THR A 89 11.52 9.58 -9.99
N LYS A 90 10.24 9.59 -9.66
CA LYS A 90 9.58 10.44 -8.65
C LYS A 90 8.85 9.58 -7.63
N GLY A 91 9.23 8.31 -7.51
CA GLY A 91 8.61 7.37 -6.59
C GLY A 91 8.70 7.83 -5.14
N LYS A 92 7.76 7.36 -4.33
CA LYS A 92 7.69 7.65 -2.90
C LYS A 92 7.59 6.34 -2.13
N ILE A 93 8.34 6.23 -1.04
CA ILE A 93 8.26 5.11 -0.09
C ILE A 93 8.25 5.65 1.33
N ARG A 94 7.32 5.16 2.15
CA ARG A 94 7.24 5.54 3.56
C ARG A 94 6.85 4.38 4.46
N VAL A 95 7.49 4.30 5.62
CA VAL A 95 7.03 3.47 6.74
C VAL A 95 6.43 4.40 7.79
N ILE A 96 5.18 4.12 8.17
CA ILE A 96 4.41 4.95 9.08
C ILE A 96 3.86 4.13 10.24
N PHE A 97 3.51 4.85 11.29
CA PHE A 97 2.86 4.34 12.48
C PHE A 97 1.63 5.20 12.75
N HIS A 98 0.60 4.59 13.32
CA HIS A 98 -0.57 5.34 13.72
C HIS A 98 -1.14 4.71 15.00
N PRO A 99 -1.09 5.38 16.17
CA PRO A 99 -0.43 6.67 16.41
C PRO A 99 1.10 6.60 16.28
N ASN A 100 1.76 7.75 16.30
CA ASN A 100 3.22 7.80 16.40
C ASN A 100 3.68 7.15 17.71
N PRO A 101 4.73 6.29 17.69
CA PRO A 101 5.26 5.68 18.89
C PRO A 101 5.76 6.75 19.87
N PRO A 102 5.63 6.55 21.19
CA PRO A 102 6.06 7.54 22.18
C PRO A 102 7.58 7.72 22.21
N ASP A 103 8.35 6.71 21.78
CA ASP A 103 9.81 6.72 21.79
C ASP A 103 10.38 7.65 20.69
N PRO A 104 11.14 8.70 21.05
CA PRO A 104 11.72 9.62 20.06
C PRO A 104 12.73 8.97 19.11
N GLY A 105 13.41 7.91 19.54
CA GLY A 105 14.35 7.14 18.72
C GLY A 105 13.62 6.36 17.63
N ILE A 106 12.48 5.74 17.96
CA ILE A 106 11.60 5.10 16.98
C ILE A 106 11.07 6.14 15.97
N ASN A 107 10.64 7.32 16.43
CA ASN A 107 10.19 8.39 15.54
C ASN A 107 11.30 8.91 14.61
N LEU A 108 12.54 9.03 15.13
CA LEU A 108 13.69 9.43 14.32
C LEU A 108 14.04 8.36 13.27
N ALA A 109 13.96 7.08 13.64
CA ALA A 109 14.13 5.97 12.73
C ALA A 109 13.05 5.97 11.64
N ALA A 110 11.78 6.14 12.02
CA ALA A 110 10.64 6.24 11.10
C ALA A 110 10.81 7.38 10.10
N LYS A 111 11.31 8.55 10.53
CA LYS A 111 11.55 9.70 9.65
C LYS A 111 12.54 9.37 8.53
N LYS A 112 13.58 8.57 8.80
CA LYS A 112 14.55 8.13 7.78
C LYS A 112 13.95 7.16 6.76
N LEU A 113 12.80 6.58 7.08
CA LEU A 113 12.07 5.64 6.23
C LEU A 113 11.02 6.35 5.35
N ASN A 114 10.92 7.68 5.39
CA ASN A 114 10.04 8.47 4.52
C ASN A 114 10.86 9.19 3.45
N ILE A 115 10.76 8.69 2.22
CA ILE A 115 11.50 9.16 1.06
C ILE A 115 10.51 9.58 -0.02
N ASP A 116 10.66 10.82 -0.48
CA ASP A 116 9.97 11.36 -1.65
C ASP A 116 11.00 11.79 -2.70
N LEU A 117 11.02 11.09 -3.84
CA LEU A 117 11.97 11.39 -4.92
C LEU A 117 11.45 12.47 -5.87
N SER A 118 10.21 12.95 -5.75
CA SER A 118 9.66 13.93 -6.69
C SER A 118 10.42 15.25 -6.67
N ASP A 119 10.94 15.61 -5.50
CA ASP A 119 11.54 16.91 -5.22
C ASP A 119 13.08 16.83 -5.07
N MET A 120 13.67 15.67 -5.37
CA MET A 120 15.11 15.44 -5.22
C MET A 120 15.88 15.69 -6.53
N GLU A 121 17.12 16.16 -6.38
CA GLU A 121 18.05 16.29 -7.50
C GLU A 121 18.65 14.93 -7.91
N PRO A 122 19.11 14.75 -9.16
CA PRO A 122 19.64 13.46 -9.64
C PRO A 122 20.77 12.86 -8.77
N LYS A 123 21.60 13.70 -8.16
CA LYS A 123 22.68 13.27 -7.26
C LYS A 123 22.13 12.68 -5.96
N GLU A 124 21.07 13.26 -5.41
CA GLU A 124 20.42 12.80 -4.18
C GLU A 124 19.71 11.47 -4.43
N LYS A 125 18.98 11.36 -5.55
CA LYS A 125 18.35 10.10 -5.99
C LYS A 125 19.36 8.96 -6.10
N LYS A 126 20.55 9.24 -6.65
CA LYS A 126 21.64 8.26 -6.74
C LYS A 126 22.14 7.81 -5.36
N THR A 127 22.20 8.72 -4.40
CA THR A 127 22.55 8.40 -3.01
C THR A 127 21.47 7.50 -2.41
N VAL A 128 20.21 7.89 -2.50
CA VAL A 128 19.07 7.10 -2.00
C VAL A 128 19.09 5.69 -2.59
N TYR A 129 19.23 5.56 -3.91
CA TYR A 129 19.29 4.25 -4.57
C TYR A 129 20.38 3.33 -4.00
N LYS A 130 21.53 3.89 -3.61
CA LYS A 130 22.65 3.12 -3.05
C LYS A 130 22.47 2.75 -1.58
N THR A 131 21.74 3.56 -0.81
CA THR A 131 21.71 3.44 0.65
C THR A 131 20.37 2.93 1.19
N LEU A 132 19.27 3.07 0.44
CA LEU A 132 17.91 2.85 0.94
C LEU A 132 17.72 1.46 1.55
N ALA A 133 18.19 0.39 0.89
CA ALA A 133 18.04 -0.97 1.42
C ALA A 133 18.70 -1.13 2.80
N ALA A 134 19.92 -0.63 2.97
CA ALA A 134 20.63 -0.65 4.24
C ALA A 134 19.94 0.26 5.29
N THR A 135 19.50 1.45 4.88
CA THR A 135 18.75 2.37 5.76
C THR A 135 17.46 1.73 6.26
N VAL A 136 16.71 1.04 5.40
CA VAL A 136 15.49 0.35 5.79
C VAL A 136 15.79 -0.79 6.76
N ALA A 137 16.73 -1.67 6.43
CA ALA A 137 17.08 -2.80 7.28
C ALA A 137 17.54 -2.36 8.68
N GLU A 138 18.41 -1.35 8.76
CA GLU A 138 18.91 -0.81 10.04
C GLU A 138 17.77 -0.21 10.88
N ASN A 139 16.96 0.66 10.29
CA ASN A 139 15.95 1.39 11.05
C ASN A 139 14.78 0.49 11.45
N ILE A 140 14.34 -0.44 10.60
CA ILE A 140 13.33 -1.45 10.99
C ILE A 140 13.85 -2.35 12.10
N GLY A 141 15.10 -2.81 12.02
CA GLY A 141 15.73 -3.59 13.08
C GLY A 141 15.78 -2.83 14.41
N ASN A 142 16.15 -1.55 14.38
CA ASN A 142 16.17 -0.68 15.56
C ASN A 142 14.77 -0.48 16.15
N ILE A 143 13.75 -0.26 15.31
CA ILE A 143 12.37 -0.09 15.76
C ILE A 143 11.91 -1.34 16.51
N TYR A 144 12.01 -2.52 15.90
CA TYR A 144 11.58 -3.77 16.54
C TYR A 144 12.37 -4.08 17.80
N LYS A 145 13.69 -3.97 17.76
CA LYS A 145 14.55 -4.20 18.93
C LYS A 145 14.14 -3.30 20.09
N THR A 146 13.94 -2.00 19.85
CA THR A 146 13.55 -1.04 20.89
C THR A 146 12.18 -1.37 21.44
N THR A 147 11.16 -1.54 20.59
CA THR A 147 9.79 -1.88 21.02
C THR A 147 9.74 -3.15 21.86
N ILE A 148 10.41 -4.23 21.41
CA ILE A 148 10.46 -5.51 22.13
C ILE A 148 11.22 -5.37 23.46
N SER A 149 12.36 -4.66 23.47
CA SER A 149 13.16 -4.49 24.69
C SER A 149 12.44 -3.68 25.77
N GLN A 150 11.63 -2.69 25.37
CA GLN A 150 10.83 -1.86 26.27
C GLN A 150 9.53 -2.55 26.69
N ALA A 151 9.09 -3.59 25.96
CA ALA A 151 7.79 -4.23 26.09
C ALA A 151 6.64 -3.20 26.12
N GLN A 152 6.77 -2.16 25.30
CA GLN A 152 5.77 -1.10 25.12
C GLN A 152 5.14 -1.29 23.75
N TRP A 153 3.85 -1.60 23.73
CA TRP A 153 3.11 -1.96 22.53
C TRP A 153 2.16 -0.81 22.15
N PRO A 154 2.63 0.21 21.39
CA PRO A 154 1.74 1.28 20.95
C PRO A 154 0.65 0.77 20.00
N GLY A 155 0.80 -0.43 19.43
CA GLY A 155 -0.17 -1.01 18.51
C GLY A 155 -0.23 -0.28 17.17
N SER A 156 -1.35 -0.46 16.47
CA SER A 156 -1.75 0.39 15.36
C SER A 156 -3.26 0.60 15.34
N ASP A 157 -3.67 1.86 15.46
CA ASP A 157 -5.04 2.30 15.23
C ASP A 157 -5.35 2.38 13.73
N ILE A 158 -5.38 1.20 13.10
CA ILE A 158 -5.62 1.02 11.67
C ILE A 158 -6.99 1.59 11.30
N TRP A 159 -8.02 1.36 12.12
CA TRP A 159 -9.35 1.89 11.84
C TRP A 159 -9.36 3.42 11.79
N ARG A 160 -8.77 4.09 12.80
CA ARG A 160 -8.71 5.56 12.81
C ARG A 160 -7.85 6.12 11.68
N PHE A 161 -6.76 5.45 11.34
CA PHE A 161 -5.94 5.81 10.18
C PHE A 161 -6.78 5.80 8.89
N PHE A 162 -7.55 4.74 8.63
CA PHE A 162 -8.44 4.70 7.46
C PHE A 162 -9.53 5.76 7.52
N LYS A 163 -10.10 6.01 8.70
CA LYS A 163 -11.13 7.03 8.91
C LYS A 163 -10.63 8.44 8.59
N ASN A 164 -9.44 8.81 9.05
CA ASN A 164 -8.97 10.20 9.04
C ASN A 164 -7.87 10.45 8.00
N ASP A 165 -6.82 9.63 7.96
CA ASP A 165 -5.52 10.02 7.40
C ASP A 165 -5.12 9.27 6.13
N VAL A 166 -5.73 8.11 5.84
CA VAL A 166 -5.26 7.21 4.76
C VAL A 166 -5.19 7.88 3.39
N LYS A 167 -6.12 8.78 3.08
CA LYS A 167 -6.11 9.48 1.79
C LYS A 167 -4.94 10.46 1.72
N ASP A 168 -4.76 11.27 2.74
CA ASP A 168 -3.72 12.30 2.77
C ASP A 168 -2.31 11.68 2.84
N VAL A 169 -2.18 10.51 3.48
CA VAL A 169 -0.88 9.86 3.69
C VAL A 169 -0.53 8.82 2.63
N ALA A 170 -1.51 8.08 2.10
CA ALA A 170 -1.27 6.96 1.20
C ALA A 170 -1.76 7.17 -0.24
N VAL A 171 -2.45 8.27 -0.55
CA VAL A 171 -2.92 8.57 -1.91
C VAL A 171 -2.28 9.86 -2.41
N ASP A 172 -1.41 9.73 -3.42
CA ASP A 172 -1.00 10.88 -4.22
C ASP A 172 -2.12 11.20 -5.22
N SER A 173 -2.52 12.48 -5.24
CA SER A 173 -3.59 12.97 -6.11
C SER A 173 -3.20 13.00 -7.59
N ASP A 174 -1.89 13.02 -7.90
CA ASP A 174 -1.42 12.91 -9.27
C ASP A 174 -1.68 11.49 -9.80
N THR A 175 -2.52 11.41 -10.82
CA THR A 175 -2.94 10.16 -11.47
C THR A 175 -1.79 9.39 -12.12
N THR A 176 -0.62 10.00 -12.29
CA THR A 176 0.61 9.31 -12.73
C THR A 176 1.17 8.37 -11.67
N TYR A 177 0.72 8.47 -10.41
CA TYR A 177 1.06 7.52 -9.35
C TYR A 177 0.14 6.30 -9.31
N ARG A 178 0.75 5.18 -8.88
CA ARG A 178 0.08 3.99 -8.36
C ARG A 178 0.26 3.99 -6.84
N ASN A 179 -0.85 4.20 -6.14
CA ASN A 179 -0.89 4.28 -4.68
C ASN A 179 -1.08 2.89 -4.08
N ILE A 180 -0.12 2.44 -3.28
CA ILE A 180 -0.12 1.12 -2.63
C ILE A 180 0.08 1.32 -1.14
N LEU A 181 -0.87 0.86 -0.34
CA LEU A 181 -0.77 0.76 1.11
C LEU A 181 -0.56 -0.71 1.50
N VAL A 182 0.50 -0.99 2.24
CA VAL A 182 0.74 -2.28 2.87
C VAL A 182 0.51 -2.15 4.37
N VAL A 183 -0.33 -3.00 4.95
CA VAL A 183 -0.64 -3.02 6.37
C VAL A 183 -0.13 -4.33 6.97
N PHE A 184 0.77 -4.25 7.94
CA PHE A 184 1.23 -5.39 8.72
C PHE A 184 0.41 -5.49 10.00
N THR A 185 -0.30 -6.61 10.21
CA THR A 185 -1.17 -6.86 11.37
C THR A 185 -1.48 -8.35 11.46
N ASP A 186 -1.82 -8.84 12.65
CA ASP A 186 -2.33 -10.21 12.83
C ASP A 186 -3.81 -10.36 12.37
N GLY A 187 -4.44 -9.27 11.93
CA GLY A 187 -5.80 -9.23 11.40
C GLY A 187 -6.84 -8.76 12.41
N TYR A 188 -6.51 -8.71 13.70
CA TYR A 188 -7.36 -8.06 14.70
C TYR A 188 -7.11 -6.55 14.65
N ILE A 189 -8.16 -5.80 14.35
CA ILE A 189 -8.10 -4.34 14.30
C ILE A 189 -8.49 -3.83 15.68
N TYR A 190 -7.56 -3.27 16.44
CA TYR A 190 -7.90 -2.72 17.75
C TYR A 190 -6.91 -1.67 18.19
N HIS A 191 -7.42 -0.61 18.81
CA HIS A 191 -6.63 0.34 19.55
C HIS A 191 -7.44 0.87 20.73
N GLN A 192 -6.78 1.10 21.86
CA GLN A 192 -7.47 1.45 23.11
C GLN A 192 -8.29 2.75 23.00
N ASP A 193 -7.83 3.69 22.18
CA ASP A 193 -8.49 4.98 21.99
C ASP A 193 -9.62 4.93 20.96
N SER A 194 -9.77 3.84 20.21
CA SER A 194 -10.78 3.63 19.15
C SER A 194 -11.76 2.51 19.52
N LYS A 195 -12.41 2.69 20.67
CA LYS A 195 -13.50 1.82 21.12
C LYS A 195 -14.83 2.50 20.85
N ASP A 196 -15.32 2.33 19.63
CA ASP A 196 -16.60 2.88 19.20
C ASP A 196 -17.40 1.81 18.45
N ASN A 197 -18.72 1.95 18.48
CA ASN A 197 -19.63 1.09 17.72
C ASN A 197 -20.91 1.83 17.35
N ASP A 198 -21.42 1.54 16.16
CA ASP A 198 -22.73 1.96 15.68
C ASP A 198 -23.52 0.71 15.29
N ALA A 199 -24.52 0.36 16.09
CA ALA A 199 -25.20 -0.93 16.01
C ALA A 199 -24.21 -2.12 15.97
N ASN A 200 -24.19 -2.89 14.87
CA ASN A 200 -23.31 -4.05 14.66
C ASN A 200 -22.01 -3.68 13.91
N ARG A 201 -21.73 -2.39 13.74
CA ARG A 201 -20.49 -1.86 13.17
C ARG A 201 -19.56 -1.41 14.27
N TYR A 202 -18.30 -1.78 14.16
CA TYR A 202 -17.29 -1.53 15.19
C TYR A 202 -16.10 -0.73 14.64
N ALA A 203 -15.44 0.03 15.50
CA ALA A 203 -14.12 0.61 15.21
C ALA A 203 -12.98 -0.41 15.41
N TYR A 204 -13.32 -1.67 15.72
CA TYR A 204 -12.39 -2.74 16.04
C TYR A 204 -12.94 -4.11 15.60
N ILE A 205 -12.04 -5.08 15.46
CA ILE A 205 -12.32 -6.51 15.27
C ILE A 205 -11.52 -7.25 16.32
N LEU A 206 -12.22 -7.91 17.25
CA LEU A 206 -11.62 -8.70 18.31
C LEU A 206 -12.30 -10.06 18.43
N PRO A 207 -11.61 -11.09 18.95
CA PRO A 207 -12.16 -12.42 19.20
C PRO A 207 -13.52 -12.41 19.91
N GLY A 208 -13.69 -11.53 20.90
CA GLY A 208 -14.93 -11.44 21.69
C GLY A 208 -16.16 -11.03 20.88
N LEU A 209 -16.00 -10.32 19.74
CA LEU A 209 -17.12 -10.04 18.84
C LEU A 209 -17.59 -11.32 18.14
N PHE A 210 -16.67 -12.19 17.74
CA PHE A 210 -17.01 -13.42 17.05
C PHE A 210 -17.78 -14.38 17.97
N ASP A 211 -17.44 -14.39 19.27
CA ASP A 211 -18.20 -15.11 20.29
C ASP A 211 -19.58 -14.49 20.54
N LYS A 212 -19.65 -13.16 20.68
CA LYS A 212 -20.91 -12.42 20.91
C LYS A 212 -21.95 -12.72 19.83
N TYR A 213 -21.53 -12.80 18.57
CA TYR A 213 -22.41 -13.08 17.43
C TYR A 213 -22.45 -14.56 17.04
N ASN A 214 -21.82 -15.44 17.83
CA ASN A 214 -21.77 -16.89 17.63
C ASN A 214 -21.23 -17.29 16.24
N LEU A 215 -20.36 -16.48 15.64
CA LEU A 215 -19.88 -16.66 14.26
C LEU A 215 -19.05 -17.93 14.11
N ARG A 216 -18.29 -18.33 15.14
CA ARG A 216 -17.45 -19.55 15.09
C ARG A 216 -18.24 -20.85 15.07
N LYS A 217 -19.45 -20.86 15.62
CA LYS A 217 -20.31 -22.06 15.70
C LYS A 217 -21.37 -22.10 14.60
N ASP A 218 -21.61 -20.97 13.95
CA ASP A 218 -22.60 -20.86 12.88
C ASP A 218 -22.02 -21.35 11.55
N LYS A 219 -22.61 -22.41 10.99
CA LYS A 219 -22.23 -22.91 9.65
C LYS A 219 -22.54 -21.92 8.53
N LYS A 220 -23.41 -20.95 8.79
CA LYS A 220 -23.84 -19.88 7.89
C LYS A 220 -23.34 -18.51 8.36
N TRP A 221 -22.24 -18.47 9.09
CA TRP A 221 -21.68 -17.23 9.67
C TRP A 221 -21.53 -16.10 8.65
N SER A 222 -21.21 -16.42 7.39
CA SER A 222 -21.08 -15.41 6.32
C SER A 222 -22.43 -14.73 6.01
N GLU A 223 -23.52 -15.51 5.93
CA GLU A 223 -24.89 -14.98 5.77
C GLU A 223 -25.31 -14.18 7.02
N THR A 224 -24.91 -14.64 8.21
CA THR A 224 -25.16 -13.94 9.47
C THR A 224 -24.46 -12.58 9.52
N ILE A 225 -23.21 -12.48 9.06
CA ILE A 225 -22.49 -11.21 8.93
C ILE A 225 -23.26 -10.24 8.03
N ASP A 226 -23.70 -10.71 6.86
CA ASP A 226 -24.40 -9.88 5.89
C ASP A 226 -25.78 -9.44 6.43
N LYS A 227 -26.54 -10.35 7.06
CA LYS A 227 -27.86 -10.06 7.63
C LYS A 227 -27.82 -9.08 8.80
N LEU A 228 -26.81 -9.20 9.66
CA LEU A 228 -26.65 -8.34 10.82
C LEU A 228 -26.03 -6.99 10.46
N ASP A 229 -25.54 -6.84 9.24
CA ASP A 229 -24.63 -5.78 8.86
C ASP A 229 -23.44 -5.67 9.82
N PHE A 230 -22.85 -6.83 10.15
CA PHE A 230 -21.68 -6.90 11.02
C PHE A 230 -20.43 -6.46 10.26
N GLY A 231 -19.58 -5.64 10.90
CA GLY A 231 -18.27 -5.34 10.36
C GLY A 231 -17.65 -4.08 10.92
N LEU A 232 -16.72 -3.49 10.18
CA LEU A 232 -16.10 -2.23 10.56
C LEU A 232 -16.98 -1.05 10.15
N ILE A 233 -16.85 0.06 10.90
CA ILE A 233 -17.47 1.35 10.53
C ILE A 233 -16.73 1.94 9.32
N SER A 234 -17.46 2.20 8.24
CA SER A 234 -16.98 2.87 7.03
C SER A 234 -17.57 4.29 6.95
N LYS A 235 -16.75 5.33 7.14
CA LYS A 235 -17.21 6.74 7.04
C LYS A 235 -16.83 7.43 5.72
N ARG A 236 -16.16 6.72 4.82
CA ARG A 236 -15.63 7.24 3.56
C ARG A 236 -15.82 6.23 2.44
N ASP A 237 -15.81 6.72 1.22
CA ASP A 237 -16.02 5.95 -0.01
C ASP A 237 -15.15 6.46 -1.17
N ASP A 238 -14.02 7.09 -0.85
CA ASP A 238 -13.22 7.90 -1.77
C ASP A 238 -11.80 7.34 -2.02
N LEU A 239 -11.60 6.02 -1.82
CA LEU A 239 -10.29 5.35 -1.94
C LEU A 239 -10.08 4.61 -3.28
N ASN A 240 -10.76 5.04 -4.34
CA ASN A 240 -10.75 4.41 -5.68
C ASN A 240 -9.39 4.47 -6.42
N GLN A 241 -8.42 5.22 -5.89
CA GLN A 241 -7.05 5.27 -6.38
C GLN A 241 -6.07 4.42 -5.56
N LEU A 242 -6.52 3.86 -4.43
CA LEU A 242 -5.68 3.14 -3.48
C LEU A 242 -5.75 1.62 -3.71
N GLU A 243 -4.59 0.98 -3.75
CA GLU A 243 -4.45 -0.48 -3.66
C GLU A 243 -4.00 -0.85 -2.24
N VAL A 244 -4.60 -1.88 -1.63
CA VAL A 244 -4.30 -2.27 -0.24
C VAL A 244 -3.81 -3.71 -0.15
N LEU A 245 -2.74 -3.95 0.61
CA LEU A 245 -2.22 -5.27 0.90
C LEU A 245 -2.14 -5.46 2.40
N VAL A 246 -2.95 -6.37 2.96
CA VAL A 246 -2.88 -6.74 4.38
C VAL A 246 -2.02 -7.99 4.49
N LEU A 247 -0.99 -7.95 5.32
CA LEU A 247 0.01 -9.00 5.49
C LEU A 247 0.04 -9.52 6.91
N GLU A 248 0.42 -10.80 7.03
CA GLU A 248 0.65 -11.49 8.30
C GLU A 248 -0.60 -11.70 9.15
N VAL A 249 -1.78 -11.84 8.51
CA VAL A 249 -3.00 -12.22 9.23
C VAL A 249 -2.78 -13.58 9.90
N ALA A 250 -2.82 -13.59 11.23
CA ALA A 250 -2.47 -14.72 12.07
C ALA A 250 -3.37 -14.72 13.30
N PRO A 251 -4.61 -15.22 13.18
CA PRO A 251 -5.48 -15.32 14.33
C PRO A 251 -4.89 -16.22 15.42
N SER A 252 -5.41 -16.09 16.64
CA SER A 252 -5.04 -16.93 17.78
C SER A 252 -5.01 -18.42 17.40
N PRO A 253 -3.99 -19.19 17.83
CA PRO A 253 -3.89 -20.62 17.55
C PRO A 253 -5.12 -21.44 17.94
N GLU A 254 -5.90 -20.98 18.92
CA GLU A 254 -7.12 -21.61 19.39
C GLU A 254 -8.30 -21.41 18.42
N ASN A 255 -8.27 -20.35 17.62
CA ASN A 255 -9.36 -19.93 16.73
C ASN A 255 -8.84 -19.65 15.31
N ARG A 256 -8.11 -20.60 14.71
CA ARG A 256 -7.51 -20.43 13.37
C ARG A 256 -8.50 -20.02 12.28
N ASN A 257 -9.74 -20.51 12.37
CA ASN A 257 -10.79 -20.19 11.40
C ASN A 257 -11.27 -18.73 11.45
N ASP A 258 -10.82 -17.95 12.45
CA ASP A 258 -11.09 -16.50 12.50
C ASP A 258 -10.50 -15.78 11.27
N GLU A 259 -9.50 -16.36 10.59
CA GLU A 259 -8.93 -15.78 9.36
C GLU A 259 -9.99 -15.55 8.28
N ASP A 260 -10.98 -16.45 8.15
CA ASP A 260 -12.06 -16.33 7.17
C ASP A 260 -13.06 -15.24 7.57
N ILE A 261 -13.36 -15.14 8.86
CA ILE A 261 -14.24 -14.11 9.41
C ILE A 261 -13.60 -12.73 9.24
N ILE A 262 -12.33 -12.59 9.64
CA ILE A 262 -11.53 -11.37 9.47
C ILE A 262 -11.49 -10.97 8.00
N ARG A 263 -11.20 -11.92 7.10
CA ARG A 263 -11.18 -11.68 5.66
C ARG A 263 -12.52 -11.13 5.16
N LYS A 264 -13.64 -11.78 5.49
CA LYS A 264 -14.98 -11.31 5.09
C LYS A 264 -15.26 -9.89 5.58
N VAL A 265 -14.90 -9.57 6.82
CA VAL A 265 -15.10 -8.22 7.39
C VAL A 265 -14.23 -7.19 6.68
N LEU A 266 -12.95 -7.48 6.45
CA LEU A 266 -12.04 -6.58 5.75
C LEU A 266 -12.42 -6.40 4.28
N ASP A 267 -12.83 -7.46 3.58
CA ASP A 267 -13.32 -7.40 2.21
C ASP A 267 -14.53 -6.46 2.11
N LYS A 268 -15.49 -6.59 3.03
CA LYS A 268 -16.64 -5.69 3.12
C LYS A 268 -16.21 -4.25 3.38
N TRP A 269 -15.29 -4.03 4.32
CA TRP A 269 -14.81 -2.70 4.68
C TRP A 269 -14.08 -1.99 3.53
N PHE A 270 -13.17 -2.69 2.84
CA PHE A 270 -12.46 -2.15 1.68
C PHE A 270 -13.39 -1.89 0.49
N SER A 271 -14.39 -2.77 0.28
CA SER A 271 -15.42 -2.57 -0.74
C SER A 271 -16.26 -1.32 -0.47
N GLU A 272 -16.73 -1.13 0.77
CA GLU A 272 -17.50 0.05 1.18
C GLU A 272 -16.70 1.35 1.03
N MET A 273 -15.40 1.33 1.33
CA MET A 273 -14.50 2.48 1.13
C MET A 273 -14.09 2.72 -0.33
N LYS A 274 -14.57 1.89 -1.25
CA LYS A 274 -14.23 1.89 -2.68
C LYS A 274 -12.72 1.78 -2.93
N VAL A 275 -11.99 0.98 -2.14
CA VAL A 275 -10.59 0.66 -2.41
C VAL A 275 -10.49 0.02 -3.81
N LYS A 276 -9.52 0.46 -4.63
CA LYS A 276 -9.40 0.03 -6.03
C LYS A 276 -9.25 -1.48 -6.18
N ARG A 277 -8.37 -2.06 -5.38
CA ARG A 277 -8.06 -3.49 -5.31
C ARG A 277 -7.37 -3.77 -3.99
N TRP A 278 -7.64 -4.93 -3.40
CA TRP A 278 -6.93 -5.36 -2.21
C TRP A 278 -6.60 -6.85 -2.23
N LYS A 279 -5.70 -7.24 -1.33
CA LYS A 279 -5.40 -8.64 -1.04
C LYS A 279 -5.05 -8.78 0.45
N ILE A 280 -5.55 -9.84 1.06
CA ILE A 280 -5.32 -10.16 2.47
C ILE A 280 -4.56 -11.49 2.51
N ILE A 281 -3.36 -11.48 3.08
CA ILE A 281 -2.43 -12.61 3.09
C ILE A 281 -2.17 -13.03 4.54
N ASN A 282 -2.42 -14.30 4.81
CA ASN A 282 -2.18 -14.90 6.13
C ASN A 282 -0.68 -15.10 6.34
N SER A 283 -0.27 -15.14 7.60
CA SER A 283 1.10 -15.48 7.96
C SER A 283 1.48 -16.86 7.43
N ASP A 284 2.63 -16.91 6.76
CA ASP A 284 3.21 -18.09 6.14
C ASP A 284 4.75 -17.95 6.15
N LEU A 285 5.47 -18.92 5.60
CA LEU A 285 6.90 -18.77 5.36
C LEU A 285 7.16 -17.53 4.48
N PRO A 286 8.18 -16.70 4.79
CA PRO A 286 8.45 -15.47 4.06
C PRO A 286 8.53 -15.65 2.53
N GLU A 287 9.10 -16.75 2.05
CA GLU A 287 9.18 -17.04 0.61
C GLU A 287 7.81 -17.20 -0.05
N SER A 288 6.87 -17.88 0.62
CA SER A 288 5.49 -18.06 0.14
C SER A 288 4.76 -16.72 0.12
N THR A 289 4.89 -15.93 1.19
CA THR A 289 4.31 -14.59 1.27
C THR A 289 4.87 -13.67 0.20
N GLN A 290 6.19 -13.68 -0.03
CA GLN A 290 6.84 -12.91 -1.10
C GLN A 290 6.28 -13.24 -2.49
N LYS A 291 6.02 -14.51 -2.82
CA LYS A 291 5.38 -14.89 -4.09
C LYS A 291 3.99 -14.29 -4.22
N LYS A 292 3.20 -14.30 -3.14
CA LYS A 292 1.85 -13.73 -3.11
C LYS A 292 1.86 -12.20 -3.22
N ILE A 293 2.85 -11.53 -2.61
CA ILE A 293 3.10 -10.08 -2.72
C ILE A 293 3.51 -9.75 -4.17
N HIS A 294 4.48 -10.48 -4.72
CA HIS A 294 4.97 -10.27 -6.09
C HIS A 294 3.83 -10.30 -7.11
N SER A 295 2.99 -11.34 -7.04
CA SER A 295 1.82 -11.48 -7.91
C SER A 295 0.85 -10.30 -7.79
N PHE A 296 0.68 -9.72 -6.60
CA PHE A 296 -0.14 -8.52 -6.43
C PHE A 296 0.56 -7.30 -7.06
N LEU A 297 1.85 -7.10 -6.79
CA LEU A 297 2.59 -5.95 -7.28
C LEU A 297 2.74 -5.93 -8.82
N GLU A 298 2.86 -7.09 -9.48
CA GLU A 298 2.98 -7.15 -10.95
C GLU A 298 1.63 -7.22 -11.70
N SER A 299 0.51 -7.33 -10.98
CA SER A 299 -0.85 -7.37 -11.56
C SER A 299 -1.47 -6.01 -11.82
#